data_AF-A0A841UUS8-F1
#
_entry.id   AF-A0A841UUS8-F1
#
_cell.length_a   1.000
_cell.length_b   1.000
_cell.length_c   1.000
_cell.angle_alpha   90.00
_cell.angle_beta   90.00
_cell.angle_gamma   90.00
#
_symmetry.space_group_name_H-M   'P 1'
#
loop_
_entity.id
_entity.type
_entity.pdbx_description
1 polymer ?
#
loop_
_entity_poly.entity_id
_entity_poly.type
_entity_poly.pdbx_seq_one_letter_code
_entity_poly.pdbx_strand_id
1 'polypeptide(L)'
;MLNVQNIFKDVENLTAKLIEVGLSSQQNFPTLNKLSQNISEISYANSSDLSIALKNVAYQDIYDELNRSKNYNIKMIDGALIQLLYRFQGSQLLSHRLAFFSSPYLESFQNEPELYEEDEIFADIIAKNIVAVPIRFDYDPDNFQEIHHPKCHLTLGQFKNCRIPVSSPLTPSIFIAFILRNFYNTAYHLYSEQINFNNQRFPETITGSSRL
;
A
#
# COMPACT_ATOMS: atom_id res chain seq x y z
N MET A 1 -13.29 2.41 -18.89
CA MET A 1 -11.84 2.66 -18.74
C MET A 1 -11.62 3.23 -17.35
N LEU A 2 -10.67 2.69 -16.59
CA LEU A 2 -10.36 3.21 -15.25
C LEU A 2 -9.86 4.66 -15.36
N ASN A 3 -10.47 5.57 -14.60
CA ASN A 3 -10.06 6.97 -14.51
C ASN A 3 -9.86 7.39 -13.05
N VAL A 4 -9.42 8.63 -12.85
CA VAL A 4 -9.16 9.18 -11.51
C VAL A 4 -10.35 9.07 -10.56
N GLN A 5 -11.59 9.26 -11.04
CA GLN A 5 -12.79 9.18 -10.20
C GLN A 5 -13.09 7.74 -9.78
N ASN A 6 -12.85 6.76 -10.67
CA ASN A 6 -12.99 5.35 -10.32
C ASN A 6 -12.01 4.95 -9.21
N ILE A 7 -10.74 5.37 -9.34
CA ILE A 7 -9.70 5.05 -8.36
C ILE A 7 -9.94 5.79 -7.03
N PHE A 8 -10.30 7.06 -7.08
CA PHE A 8 -10.60 7.84 -5.87
C PHE A 8 -11.72 7.18 -5.05
N LYS A 9 -12.83 6.81 -5.72
CA LYS A 9 -13.95 6.12 -5.08
C LYS A 9 -13.57 4.73 -4.56
N ASP A 10 -12.68 4.01 -5.25
CA ASP A 10 -12.16 2.72 -4.78
C ASP A 10 -11.36 2.89 -3.48
N VAL A 11 -10.46 3.87 -3.41
CA VAL A 11 -9.71 4.18 -2.16
C VAL A 11 -10.66 4.60 -1.03
N GLU A 12 -11.65 5.44 -1.31
CA GLU A 12 -12.62 5.91 -0.32
C GLU A 12 -13.45 4.76 0.24
N ASN A 13 -13.99 3.90 -0.65
CA ASN A 13 -14.77 2.73 -0.27
C ASN A 13 -13.94 1.73 0.54
N LEU A 14 -12.71 1.44 0.13
CA LEU A 14 -11.83 0.52 0.87
C LEU A 14 -11.49 1.07 2.25
N THR A 15 -11.24 2.37 2.36
CA THR A 15 -11.01 3.04 3.65
C THR A 15 -12.22 2.83 4.57
N ALA A 16 -13.43 3.10 4.07
CA ALA A 16 -14.67 2.91 4.82
C ALA A 16 -14.89 1.44 5.21
N LYS A 17 -14.63 0.49 4.30
CA LYS A 17 -14.81 -0.95 4.55
C LYS A 17 -13.83 -1.49 5.58
N LEU A 18 -12.57 -1.10 5.54
CA LEU A 18 -11.58 -1.52 6.54
C LEU A 18 -11.89 -0.98 7.93
N ILE A 19 -12.53 0.20 8.03
CA ILE A 19 -13.08 0.71 9.31
C ILE A 19 -14.26 -0.15 9.76
N GLU A 20 -15.22 -0.41 8.85
CA GLU A 20 -16.44 -1.17 9.13
C GLU A 20 -16.14 -2.57 9.68
N VAL A 21 -15.13 -3.25 9.13
CA VAL A 21 -14.71 -4.59 9.56
C VAL A 21 -13.67 -4.58 10.69
N GLY A 22 -13.35 -3.42 11.26
CA GLY A 22 -12.44 -3.30 12.40
C GLY A 22 -10.95 -3.52 12.11
N LEU A 23 -10.52 -3.53 10.84
CA LEU A 23 -9.12 -3.74 10.46
C LEU A 23 -8.27 -2.46 10.46
N SER A 24 -8.90 -1.28 10.57
CA SER A 24 -8.23 0.03 10.62
C SER A 24 -8.29 0.62 12.03
N SER A 25 -7.13 0.85 12.66
CA SER A 25 -7.03 1.54 13.95
C SER A 25 -6.98 3.06 13.81
N GLN A 26 -6.44 3.57 12.69
CA GLN A 26 -6.44 5.00 12.35
C GLN A 26 -6.42 5.16 10.82
N GLN A 27 -7.01 6.24 10.32
CA GLN A 27 -7.12 6.48 8.88
C GLN A 27 -7.01 7.98 8.55
N ASN A 28 -6.52 8.24 7.34
CA ASN A 28 -6.68 9.52 6.65
C ASN A 28 -7.40 9.24 5.34
N PHE A 29 -8.64 9.75 5.23
CA PHE A 29 -9.44 9.59 4.02
C PHE A 29 -8.72 10.17 2.79
N PRO A 30 -8.92 9.57 1.60
CA PRO A 30 -8.26 10.05 0.42
C PRO A 30 -8.65 11.47 0.06
N THR A 31 -7.71 12.24 -0.47
CA THR A 31 -7.96 13.56 -1.03
C THR A 31 -7.69 13.54 -2.52
N LEU A 32 -8.52 14.25 -3.29
CA LEU A 32 -8.32 14.47 -4.72
C LEU A 32 -7.83 15.90 -4.98
N ASN A 33 -6.53 16.06 -5.17
CA ASN A 33 -5.88 17.36 -5.35
C ASN A 33 -5.63 17.64 -6.83
N LYS A 34 -5.81 18.90 -7.27
CA LYS A 34 -5.39 19.35 -8.61
C LYS A 34 -4.00 19.96 -8.52
N LEU A 35 -2.99 19.31 -9.09
CA LEU A 35 -1.61 19.80 -9.11
C LEU A 35 -1.38 20.84 -10.20
N SER A 36 -2.08 20.71 -11.33
CA SER A 36 -2.06 21.65 -12.46
C SER A 36 -3.39 21.58 -13.22
N GLN A 37 -3.55 22.34 -14.31
CA GLN A 37 -4.80 22.35 -15.10
C GLN A 37 -5.26 20.95 -15.53
N ASN A 38 -4.34 20.00 -15.74
CA ASN A 38 -4.64 18.66 -16.24
C ASN A 38 -4.18 17.50 -15.35
N ILE A 39 -3.44 17.75 -14.25
CA ILE A 39 -2.92 16.69 -13.38
C ILE A 39 -3.71 16.65 -12.08
N SER A 40 -4.26 15.48 -11.78
CA SER A 40 -4.93 15.17 -10.51
C SER A 40 -4.13 14.16 -9.71
N GLU A 41 -4.09 14.33 -8.40
CA GLU A 41 -3.41 13.45 -7.46
C GLU A 41 -4.41 12.92 -6.43
N ILE A 42 -4.40 11.60 -6.23
CA ILE A 42 -5.07 10.93 -5.12
C ILE A 42 -4.00 10.69 -4.06
N SER A 43 -4.22 11.27 -2.88
CA SER A 43 -3.34 11.14 -1.72
C SER A 43 -4.18 11.10 -0.44
N TYR A 44 -3.68 11.66 0.66
CA TYR A 44 -4.37 11.81 1.94
C TYR A 44 -4.14 13.22 2.48
N ALA A 45 -4.97 13.64 3.44
CA ALA A 45 -4.87 14.97 4.04
C ALA A 45 -3.47 15.24 4.62
N ASN A 46 -2.94 16.44 4.37
CA ASN A 46 -1.60 16.89 4.78
C ASN A 46 -0.43 16.05 4.22
N SER A 47 -0.62 15.36 3.09
CA SER A 47 0.47 14.62 2.45
C SER A 47 1.67 15.53 2.18
N SER A 48 2.80 15.21 2.81
CA SER A 48 4.08 15.91 2.62
C SER A 48 5.06 14.99 1.94
N ASP A 49 5.85 15.50 1.00
CA ASP A 49 6.92 14.71 0.38
C ASP A 49 8.11 14.54 1.35
N LEU A 50 8.09 13.44 2.11
CA LEU A 50 9.17 13.07 3.03
C LEU A 50 10.31 12.31 2.34
N SER A 51 10.26 12.10 1.01
CA SER A 51 11.21 11.23 0.30
C SER A 51 12.66 11.72 0.36
N ILE A 52 12.87 13.03 0.57
CA ILE A 52 14.20 13.63 0.70
C ILE A 52 14.78 13.42 2.10
N ALA A 53 13.94 13.46 3.14
CA ALA A 53 14.37 13.35 4.54
C ALA A 53 14.69 11.91 4.96
N LEU A 54 14.17 10.91 4.22
CA LEU A 54 14.22 9.50 4.60
C LEU A 54 15.28 8.67 3.84
N LYS A 55 16.33 9.31 3.32
CA LYS A 55 17.43 8.60 2.65
C LYS A 55 18.45 8.09 3.67
N ASN A 56 18.77 6.80 3.60
CA ASN A 56 19.80 6.15 4.43
C ASN A 56 19.52 6.18 5.94
N VAL A 57 18.26 5.95 6.33
CA VAL A 57 17.80 5.82 7.72
C VAL A 57 17.30 4.41 7.98
N ALA A 58 17.30 4.00 9.26
CA ALA A 58 16.79 2.69 9.64
C ALA A 58 15.29 2.58 9.31
N TYR A 59 14.83 1.36 9.05
CA TYR A 59 13.42 1.13 8.72
C TYR A 59 12.48 1.66 9.81
N GLN A 60 12.85 1.46 11.07
CA GLN A 60 12.08 1.92 12.22
C GLN A 60 11.92 3.44 12.22
N ASP A 61 12.99 4.20 11.97
CA ASP A 61 12.94 5.66 11.91
C ASP A 61 12.00 6.16 10.79
N ILE A 62 12.01 5.46 9.64
CA ILE A 62 11.11 5.74 8.52
C ILE A 62 9.66 5.51 8.94
N TYR A 63 9.37 4.36 9.55
CA TYR A 63 8.03 4.03 10.03
C TYR A 63 7.55 5.04 11.07
N ASP A 64 8.39 5.41 12.05
CA ASP A 64 8.06 6.36 13.10
C ASP A 64 7.74 7.73 12.54
N GLU A 65 8.53 8.21 11.57
CA GLU A 65 8.28 9.48 10.93
C GLU A 65 6.96 9.46 10.15
N LEU A 66 6.69 8.41 9.38
CA LEU A 66 5.42 8.24 8.66
C LEU A 66 4.23 8.19 9.62
N ASN A 67 4.34 7.47 10.73
CA ASN A 67 3.31 7.36 11.74
C ASN A 67 3.05 8.71 12.44
N ARG A 68 4.12 9.36 12.90
CA ARG A 68 4.09 10.66 13.62
C ARG A 68 3.51 11.78 12.76
N SER A 69 3.92 11.85 11.50
CA SER A 69 3.45 12.84 10.53
C SER A 69 2.10 12.49 9.88
N LYS A 70 1.53 11.32 10.21
CA LYS A 70 0.30 10.78 9.62
C LYS A 70 0.36 10.64 8.10
N ASN A 71 1.53 10.33 7.55
CA ASN A 71 1.72 10.14 6.11
C ASN A 71 1.31 8.72 5.66
N TYR A 72 0.03 8.40 5.74
CA TYR A 72 -0.57 7.14 5.30
C TYR A 72 -2.08 7.27 5.09
N ASN A 73 -2.67 6.37 4.32
CA ASN A 73 -4.13 6.27 4.20
C ASN A 73 -4.73 5.49 5.36
N ILE A 74 -4.15 4.32 5.68
CA ILE A 74 -4.68 3.39 6.68
C ILE A 74 -3.54 2.97 7.60
N LYS A 75 -3.81 2.94 8.90
CA LYS A 75 -3.02 2.26 9.91
C LYS A 75 -3.83 1.05 10.38
N MET A 76 -3.27 -0.13 10.14
CA MET A 76 -3.87 -1.41 10.51
C MET A 76 -3.87 -1.56 12.04
N ILE A 77 -4.64 -2.53 12.57
CA ILE A 77 -4.73 -2.77 14.02
C ILE A 77 -3.42 -3.18 14.68
N ASP A 78 -2.49 -3.72 13.90
CA ASP A 78 -1.13 -4.10 14.32
C ASP A 78 -0.11 -2.96 14.19
N GLY A 79 -0.56 -1.80 13.74
CA GLY A 79 0.23 -0.61 13.48
C GLY A 79 0.79 -0.50 12.07
N ALA A 80 0.68 -1.52 11.20
CA ALA A 80 1.20 -1.42 9.84
C ALA A 80 0.55 -0.26 9.07
N LEU A 81 1.33 0.44 8.24
CA LEU A 81 0.88 1.63 7.51
C LEU A 81 0.70 1.32 6.03
N ILE A 82 -0.39 1.79 5.44
CA ILE A 82 -0.72 1.62 4.04
C ILE A 82 -0.79 2.98 3.34
N GLN A 83 -0.13 3.10 2.19
CA GLN A 83 -0.21 4.26 1.30
C GLN A 83 -0.80 3.86 -0.05
N LEU A 84 -1.69 4.71 -0.58
CA LEU A 84 -2.43 4.54 -1.84
C LEU A 84 -2.35 5.85 -2.64
N LEU A 85 -1.21 6.09 -3.28
CA LEU A 85 -0.93 7.34 -3.99
C LEU A 85 -1.02 7.15 -5.50
N TYR A 86 -1.77 8.00 -6.20
CA TYR A 86 -1.94 7.95 -7.65
C TYR A 86 -1.86 9.33 -8.28
N ARG A 87 -1.31 9.42 -9.50
CA ARG A 87 -1.35 10.63 -10.33
C ARG A 87 -1.94 10.33 -11.69
N PHE A 88 -2.84 11.21 -12.12
CA PHE A 88 -3.58 11.08 -13.37
C PHE A 88 -3.48 12.35 -14.22
N GLN A 89 -3.47 12.17 -15.54
CA GLN A 89 -3.77 13.20 -16.52
C GLN A 89 -5.06 12.84 -17.25
N GLY A 90 -6.19 13.45 -16.87
CA GLY A 90 -7.51 13.03 -17.36
C GLY A 90 -7.80 11.55 -17.00
N SER A 91 -7.90 10.69 -18.00
CA SER A 91 -8.08 9.23 -17.83
C SER A 91 -6.78 8.43 -17.86
N GLN A 92 -5.65 9.06 -18.14
CA GLN A 92 -4.35 8.39 -18.19
C GLN A 92 -3.72 8.35 -16.80
N LEU A 93 -3.36 7.15 -16.34
CA LEU A 93 -2.51 6.98 -15.16
C LEU A 93 -1.08 7.42 -15.52
N LEU A 94 -0.54 8.39 -14.79
CA LEU A 94 0.85 8.83 -14.94
C LEU A 94 1.79 8.01 -14.04
N SER A 95 1.40 7.85 -12.78
CA SER A 95 2.19 7.09 -11.80
C SER A 95 1.34 6.64 -10.62
N HIS A 96 1.82 5.63 -9.89
CA HIS A 96 1.32 5.32 -8.56
C HIS A 96 2.45 4.87 -7.63
N ARG A 97 2.23 5.05 -6.33
CA ARG A 97 3.03 4.44 -5.27
C ARG A 97 2.08 3.83 -4.25
N LEU A 98 2.11 2.51 -4.16
CA LEU A 98 1.34 1.75 -3.18
C LEU A 98 2.32 1.09 -2.23
N ALA A 99 2.20 1.37 -0.94
CA ALA A 99 3.16 0.91 0.05
C ALA A 99 2.46 0.26 1.24
N PHE A 100 3.06 -0.80 1.75
CA PHE A 100 2.71 -1.46 3.01
C PHE A 100 3.96 -1.48 3.87
N PHE A 101 3.92 -0.73 4.97
CA PHE A 101 4.99 -0.65 5.96
C PHE A 101 4.57 -1.49 7.16
N SER A 102 5.00 -2.75 7.22
CA SER A 102 4.80 -3.62 8.39
C SER A 102 5.28 -2.94 9.67
N SER A 103 4.52 -3.03 10.76
CA SER A 103 4.96 -2.44 12.03
C SER A 103 6.31 -3.05 12.45
N PRO A 104 7.35 -2.24 12.78
CA PRO A 104 8.58 -2.76 13.37
C PRO A 104 8.38 -3.19 14.84
N TYR A 105 7.22 -2.86 15.44
CA TYR A 105 6.90 -3.10 16.85
C TYR A 105 5.97 -4.29 17.06
N LEU A 106 6.00 -5.27 16.15
CA LEU A 106 5.25 -6.52 16.31
C LEU A 106 5.65 -7.26 17.59
N GLU A 107 6.88 -7.08 18.09
CA GLU A 107 7.36 -7.65 19.35
C GLU A 107 6.43 -7.32 20.54
N SER A 108 5.80 -6.14 20.57
CA SER A 108 4.84 -5.79 21.63
C SER A 108 3.63 -6.73 21.64
N PHE A 109 3.13 -7.15 20.47
CA PHE A 109 2.06 -8.15 20.34
C PHE A 109 2.56 -9.57 20.64
N GLN A 110 3.84 -9.84 20.35
CA GLN A 110 4.46 -11.15 20.57
C GLN A 110 4.88 -11.41 22.02
N ASN A 111 5.06 -10.36 22.82
CA ASN A 111 5.45 -10.45 24.23
C ASN A 111 4.27 -10.63 25.16
N GLU A 112 3.08 -10.16 24.78
CA GLU A 112 1.82 -10.35 25.51
C GLU A 112 0.76 -11.01 24.61
N PRO A 113 1.04 -12.20 24.03
CA PRO A 113 0.14 -12.83 23.07
C PRO A 113 -1.22 -13.18 23.68
N GLU A 114 -1.25 -13.51 24.98
CA GLU A 114 -2.45 -13.82 25.76
C GLU A 114 -3.53 -12.71 25.70
N LEU A 115 -3.14 -11.44 25.46
CA LEU A 115 -4.08 -10.32 25.30
C LEU A 115 -4.80 -10.30 23.94
N TYR A 116 -4.24 -11.00 22.94
CA TYR A 116 -4.66 -10.97 21.54
C TYR A 116 -4.96 -12.36 20.97
N GLU A 117 -4.64 -13.43 21.71
CA GLU A 117 -4.83 -14.84 21.31
C GLU A 117 -6.29 -15.19 21.05
N GLU A 118 -7.24 -14.52 21.73
CA GLU A 118 -8.68 -14.73 21.52
C GLU A 118 -9.22 -14.01 20.27
N ASP A 119 -8.47 -13.07 19.70
CA ASP A 119 -8.88 -12.29 18.53
C ASP A 119 -8.22 -12.85 17.27
N GLU A 120 -8.98 -13.68 16.53
CA GLU A 120 -8.52 -14.46 15.37
C GLU A 120 -7.77 -13.62 14.32
N ILE A 121 -8.06 -12.31 14.23
CA ILE A 121 -7.42 -11.39 13.29
C ILE A 121 -5.92 -11.24 13.56
N PHE A 122 -5.47 -11.40 14.81
CA PHE A 122 -4.06 -11.25 15.19
C PHE A 122 -3.26 -12.54 15.04
N ALA A 123 -3.89 -13.68 14.77
CA ALA A 123 -3.20 -14.97 14.67
C ALA A 123 -2.06 -14.97 13.64
N ASP A 124 -2.22 -14.23 12.54
CA ASP A 124 -1.23 -14.15 11.45
C ASP A 124 0.01 -13.29 11.79
N ILE A 125 -0.02 -12.51 12.87
CA ILE A 125 0.99 -11.48 13.19
C ILE A 125 1.69 -11.68 14.54
N ILE A 126 1.25 -12.65 15.34
CA ILE A 126 1.81 -12.98 16.68
C ILE A 126 3.06 -13.89 16.58
N ALA A 127 3.40 -14.43 15.40
CA ALA A 127 4.55 -15.32 15.28
C ALA A 127 5.89 -14.57 15.41
N LYS A 128 6.73 -14.98 16.38
CA LYS A 128 8.04 -14.36 16.72
C LYS A 128 9.08 -14.39 15.60
N ASN A 129 8.88 -15.19 14.55
CA ASN A 129 9.78 -15.29 13.40
C ASN A 129 9.37 -14.38 12.22
N ILE A 130 8.33 -13.56 12.37
CA ILE A 130 7.91 -12.60 11.34
C ILE A 130 8.93 -11.47 11.25
N VAL A 131 9.48 -11.28 10.05
CA VAL A 131 10.37 -10.15 9.75
C VAL A 131 9.54 -9.03 9.15
N ALA A 132 9.55 -7.86 9.78
CA ALA A 132 8.91 -6.67 9.24
C ALA A 132 9.67 -6.19 7.99
N VAL A 133 9.06 -6.34 6.81
CA VAL A 133 9.63 -5.94 5.52
C VAL A 133 8.66 -5.01 4.83
N PRO A 134 9.03 -3.75 4.53
CA PRO A 134 8.17 -2.89 3.74
C PRO A 134 8.04 -3.42 2.31
N ILE A 135 6.84 -3.29 1.76
CA ILE A 135 6.49 -3.73 0.42
C ILE A 135 5.98 -2.53 -0.35
N ARG A 136 6.48 -2.32 -1.57
CA ARG A 136 6.06 -1.19 -2.38
C ARG A 136 5.87 -1.57 -3.84
N PHE A 137 4.75 -1.15 -4.41
CA PHE A 137 4.47 -1.23 -5.84
C PHE A 137 4.52 0.17 -6.44
N ASP A 138 5.48 0.40 -7.32
CA ASP A 138 5.64 1.66 -8.05
C ASP A 138 5.27 1.46 -9.52
N TYR A 139 4.45 2.36 -10.05
CA TYR A 139 4.28 2.56 -11.49
C TYR A 139 4.88 3.91 -11.85
N ASP A 140 5.93 3.88 -12.66
CA ASP A 140 6.72 5.04 -13.05
C ASP A 140 7.29 4.81 -14.46
N PRO A 141 6.45 4.99 -15.49
CA PRO A 141 6.83 4.73 -16.88
C PRO A 141 7.83 5.76 -17.42
N ASP A 142 7.90 6.95 -16.84
CA ASP A 142 8.80 8.03 -17.28
C ASP A 142 10.27 7.71 -16.96
N ASN A 143 10.51 6.92 -15.91
CA ASN A 143 11.85 6.43 -15.54
C ASN A 143 12.17 5.03 -16.11
N PHE A 144 11.39 4.55 -17.08
CA PHE A 144 11.55 3.21 -17.63
C PHE A 144 12.93 2.98 -18.25
N GLN A 145 13.57 1.89 -17.82
CA GLN A 145 14.78 1.34 -18.42
C GLN A 145 14.60 -0.18 -18.48
N GLU A 146 14.69 -0.75 -19.68
CA GLU A 146 14.53 -2.19 -19.89
C GLU A 146 15.40 -2.97 -18.90
N ILE A 147 14.84 -3.97 -18.22
CA ILE A 147 15.46 -4.77 -17.15
C ILE A 147 15.81 -3.99 -15.86
N HIS A 148 16.33 -2.77 -15.96
CA HIS A 148 16.86 -2.01 -14.81
C HIS A 148 15.80 -1.22 -14.04
N HIS A 149 14.75 -0.77 -14.72
CA HIS A 149 13.64 -0.01 -14.13
C HIS A 149 12.35 -0.34 -14.89
N PRO A 150 11.68 -1.46 -14.57
CA PRO A 150 10.39 -1.80 -15.17
C PRO A 150 9.37 -0.69 -14.94
N LYS A 151 8.44 -0.50 -15.89
CA LYS A 151 7.39 0.52 -15.79
C LYS A 151 6.56 0.35 -14.51
N CYS A 152 6.25 -0.90 -14.17
CA CYS A 152 5.62 -1.27 -12.91
C CYS A 152 6.49 -2.31 -12.22
N HIS A 153 6.82 -2.10 -10.95
CA HIS A 153 7.67 -3.02 -10.19
C HIS A 153 7.30 -3.09 -8.71
N LEU A 154 7.64 -4.22 -8.11
CA LEU A 154 7.59 -4.50 -6.69
C LEU A 154 8.99 -4.32 -6.09
N THR A 155 9.06 -3.64 -4.95
CA THR A 155 10.22 -3.53 -4.09
C THR A 155 9.91 -4.18 -2.74
N LEU A 156 10.81 -5.04 -2.28
CA LEU A 156 10.79 -5.62 -0.94
C LEU A 156 11.95 -5.01 -0.14
N GLY A 157 11.68 -4.53 1.07
CA GLY A 157 12.68 -3.87 1.89
C GLY A 157 13.15 -2.54 1.30
N GLN A 158 14.35 -2.13 1.68
CA GLN A 158 14.98 -0.88 1.21
C GLN A 158 16.13 -1.13 0.22
N PHE A 159 16.13 -2.28 -0.46
CA PHE A 159 17.17 -2.62 -1.42
C PHE A 159 17.05 -1.74 -2.67
N LYS A 160 18.04 -0.86 -2.90
CA LYS A 160 18.07 0.10 -4.01
C LYS A 160 17.76 -0.49 -5.38
N ASN A 161 18.17 -1.73 -5.63
CA ASN A 161 18.03 -2.41 -6.92
C ASN A 161 16.94 -3.49 -6.92
N CYS A 162 16.17 -3.67 -5.83
CA CYS A 162 15.05 -4.61 -5.81
C CYS A 162 13.87 -4.00 -6.57
N ARG A 163 13.77 -4.35 -7.84
CA ARG A 163 12.69 -3.93 -8.76
C ARG A 163 12.17 -5.15 -9.50
N ILE A 164 11.40 -5.96 -8.79
CA ILE A 164 10.79 -7.17 -9.34
C ILE A 164 9.69 -6.72 -10.32
N PRO A 165 9.75 -7.05 -11.62
CA PRO A 165 8.77 -6.59 -12.59
C PRO A 165 7.35 -7.06 -12.26
N VAL A 166 6.36 -6.18 -12.46
CA VAL A 166 4.93 -6.48 -12.28
C VAL A 166 4.20 -6.29 -13.61
N SER A 167 3.23 -7.17 -13.89
CA SER A 167 2.56 -7.24 -15.19
C SER A 167 1.85 -5.94 -15.58
N SER A 168 1.17 -5.31 -14.62
CA SER A 168 0.44 -4.06 -14.81
C SER A 168 0.38 -3.22 -13.52
N PRO A 169 0.08 -1.92 -13.64
CA PRO A 169 -0.25 -1.08 -12.49
C PRO A 169 -1.42 -1.66 -11.68
N LEU A 170 -1.43 -1.44 -10.37
CA LEU A 170 -2.43 -2.00 -9.48
C LEU A 170 -3.52 -0.98 -9.13
N THR A 171 -4.77 -1.44 -9.11
CA THR A 171 -5.88 -0.70 -8.49
C THR A 171 -5.81 -0.83 -6.97
N PRO A 172 -6.45 0.09 -6.22
CA PRO A 172 -6.52 0.02 -4.77
C PRO A 172 -7.05 -1.32 -4.28
N SER A 173 -8.16 -1.80 -4.86
CA SER A 173 -8.77 -3.09 -4.49
C SER A 173 -7.80 -4.27 -4.69
N ILE A 174 -7.05 -4.31 -5.78
CA ILE A 174 -6.08 -5.38 -6.03
C ILE A 174 -4.94 -5.35 -5.01
N PHE A 175 -4.45 -4.15 -4.67
CA PHE A 175 -3.38 -4.01 -3.70
C PHE A 175 -3.82 -4.37 -2.28
N ILE A 176 -4.97 -3.88 -1.82
CA ILE A 176 -5.50 -4.25 -0.49
C ILE A 176 -5.83 -5.75 -0.42
N ALA A 177 -6.43 -6.33 -1.46
CA ALA A 177 -6.66 -7.77 -1.51
C ALA A 177 -5.34 -8.56 -1.46
N PHE A 178 -4.28 -8.07 -2.14
CA PHE A 178 -2.95 -8.66 -2.03
C PHE A 178 -2.40 -8.58 -0.60
N ILE A 179 -2.55 -7.45 0.09
CA ILE A 179 -2.08 -7.30 1.46
C ILE A 179 -2.84 -8.24 2.40
N LEU A 180 -4.17 -8.21 2.40
CA LEU A 180 -4.95 -9.07 3.29
C LEU A 180 -4.68 -10.55 3.01
N ARG A 181 -4.72 -10.98 1.73
CA ARG A 181 -4.54 -12.39 1.39
C ARG A 181 -3.19 -12.97 1.86
N ASN A 182 -2.13 -12.16 1.85
CA ASN A 182 -0.77 -12.64 2.12
C ASN A 182 -0.25 -12.31 3.54
N PHE A 183 -0.78 -11.27 4.20
CA PHE A 183 -0.27 -10.80 5.51
C PHE A 183 -1.34 -10.81 6.61
N TYR A 184 -2.62 -10.88 6.25
CA TYR A 184 -3.76 -10.94 7.17
C TYR A 184 -4.75 -12.01 6.66
N ASN A 185 -4.26 -13.23 6.44
CA ASN A 185 -4.99 -14.28 5.71
C ASN A 185 -6.30 -14.66 6.41
N THR A 186 -6.30 -14.74 7.73
CA THR A 186 -7.48 -14.96 8.56
C THR A 186 -8.50 -13.84 8.32
N ALA A 187 -8.06 -12.57 8.37
CA ALA A 187 -8.92 -11.42 8.07
C ALA A 187 -9.46 -11.45 6.63
N TYR A 188 -8.65 -11.88 5.66
CA TYR A 188 -9.08 -12.03 4.27
C TYR A 188 -10.22 -13.06 4.14
N HIS A 189 -10.09 -14.21 4.80
CA HIS A 189 -11.13 -15.24 4.79
C HIS A 189 -12.42 -14.80 5.48
N LEU A 190 -12.31 -14.03 6.56
CA LEU A 190 -13.48 -13.51 7.29
C LEU A 190 -14.21 -12.38 6.53
N TYR A 191 -13.47 -11.47 5.90
CA TYR A 191 -14.03 -10.18 5.47
C TYR A 191 -13.99 -9.91 3.97
N SER A 192 -13.37 -10.75 3.14
CA SER A 192 -13.23 -10.47 1.69
C SER A 192 -14.58 -10.28 0.96
N GLU A 193 -15.61 -11.03 1.33
CA GLU A 193 -16.96 -10.87 0.78
C GLU A 193 -17.60 -9.54 1.20
N GLN A 194 -17.45 -9.14 2.47
CA GLN A 194 -18.00 -7.89 3.00
C GLN A 194 -17.27 -6.65 2.43
N ILE A 195 -15.96 -6.75 2.22
CA ILE A 195 -15.15 -5.69 1.60
C ILE A 195 -15.48 -5.57 0.11
N ASN A 196 -15.78 -6.68 -0.57
CA ASN A 196 -16.21 -6.74 -1.98
C ASN A 196 -15.22 -6.03 -2.94
N PHE A 197 -14.02 -6.60 -3.05
CA PHE A 197 -12.93 -6.05 -3.86
C PHE A 197 -13.28 -5.91 -5.35
N ASN A 198 -12.94 -4.77 -5.94
CA ASN A 198 -13.05 -4.56 -7.39
C ASN A 198 -11.92 -5.30 -8.15
N ASN A 199 -12.30 -6.11 -9.14
CA ASN A 199 -11.38 -6.90 -9.96
C ASN A 199 -10.90 -6.20 -11.24
N GLN A 200 -11.28 -4.93 -11.46
CA GLN A 200 -10.81 -4.15 -12.60
C GLN A 200 -9.30 -3.94 -12.55
N ARG A 201 -8.65 -4.04 -13.72
CA ARG A 201 -7.19 -3.97 -13.90
C ARG A 201 -6.81 -2.87 -14.87
N PHE A 202 -5.65 -2.25 -14.64
CA PHE A 202 -4.98 -1.46 -15.66
C PHE A 202 -4.40 -2.37 -16.76
N PRO A 203 -4.19 -1.85 -17.98
CA PRO A 203 -3.53 -2.59 -19.06
C PRO A 203 -2.12 -3.08 -18.67
N GLU A 204 -1.67 -4.16 -19.30
CA GLU A 204 -0.30 -4.67 -19.11
C GLU A 204 0.76 -3.66 -19.57
N THR A 205 1.85 -3.58 -18.79
CA THR A 205 3.00 -2.71 -19.05
C THR A 205 4.33 -3.46 -19.05
N ILE A 206 4.33 -4.74 -18.66
CA ILE A 206 5.54 -5.58 -18.63
C ILE A 206 6.03 -5.91 -20.04
N THR A 207 7.34 -5.85 -20.24
CA THR A 207 8.01 -6.24 -21.48
C THR A 207 8.40 -7.71 -21.46
N GLY A 208 8.56 -8.34 -22.62
CA GLY A 208 8.90 -9.77 -22.71
C GLY A 208 10.20 -10.14 -21.99
N SER A 209 11.22 -9.28 -22.09
CA SER A 209 12.52 -9.40 -21.43
C SER A 209 12.48 -9.21 -19.90
N SER A 210 11.41 -8.63 -19.37
CA SER A 210 11.22 -8.42 -17.93
C SER A 210 10.30 -9.47 -17.29
N ARG A 211 9.84 -10.49 -18.04
CA ARG A 211 9.07 -11.61 -17.48
C ARG A 211 10.03 -12.57 -16.78
N LEU A 212 9.91 -12.70 -15.46
CA LEU A 212 10.60 -13.69 -14.64
C LEU A 212 9.95 -15.07 -14.78
#